data_AF-A0A972UVI2-F1
#
_entry.id   AF-A0A972UVI2-F1
#
_cell.length_a   1.000
_cell.length_b   1.000
_cell.length_c   1.000
_cell.angle_alpha   90.00
_cell.angle_beta   90.00
_cell.angle_gamma   90.00
#
_symmetry.space_group_name_H-M   'P 1'
#
loop_
_entity.id
_entity.type
_entity.pdbx_description
1 polymer ?
#
loop_
_entity_poly.entity_id
_entity_poly.type
_entity_poly.pdbx_seq_one_letter_code
_entity_poly.pdbx_strand_id
1 'polypeptide(L)'
;MLCLLSLFLFTMCNAQNTSQTGFDEKRKTMVRNQIQWRGINNRQVLEAMLKVPRHKFVPDMYIEYAYEDTPLPIGDGQTISQPYIVAFMTDELKLNPSDKVLEIGTGSGYQAAVLAEIC
;
A
#
# COMPACT_ATOMS: atom_id res chain seq x y z
N MET A 1 -27.68 -30.17 -6.52
CA MET A 1 -26.20 -30.01 -6.56
C MET A 1 -25.78 -28.67 -7.18
N LEU A 2 -26.41 -28.18 -8.26
CA LEU A 2 -26.12 -26.85 -8.86
C LEU A 2 -26.49 -25.63 -7.98
N CYS A 3 -27.60 -25.64 -7.23
CA CYS A 3 -27.98 -24.52 -6.34
C CYS A 3 -27.06 -24.34 -5.12
N LEU A 4 -26.40 -25.40 -4.66
CA LEU A 4 -25.44 -25.31 -3.54
C LEU A 4 -24.12 -24.71 -4.01
N LEU A 5 -23.69 -25.00 -5.25
CA LEU A 5 -22.52 -24.38 -5.86
C LEU A 5 -22.72 -22.87 -6.09
N SER A 6 -23.91 -22.45 -6.53
CA SER A 6 -24.22 -21.03 -6.78
C SER A 6 -24.33 -20.19 -5.50
N LEU A 7 -24.90 -20.74 -4.42
CA LEU A 7 -24.91 -20.07 -3.10
C LEU A 7 -23.48 -19.93 -2.55
N PHE A 8 -22.64 -20.95 -2.72
CA PHE A 8 -21.26 -20.95 -2.25
C PHE A 8 -20.40 -19.93 -3.02
N LEU A 9 -20.55 -19.86 -4.35
CA LEU A 9 -19.91 -18.85 -5.21
C LEU A 9 -20.35 -17.43 -4.86
N PHE A 10 -21.64 -17.21 -4.55
CA PHE A 10 -22.16 -15.89 -4.18
C PHE A 10 -21.63 -15.42 -2.81
N THR A 11 -21.41 -16.34 -1.87
CA THR A 11 -20.90 -16.03 -0.53
C THR A 11 -19.41 -15.66 -0.57
N MET A 12 -18.61 -16.38 -1.38
CA MET A 12 -17.18 -16.10 -1.57
C MET A 12 -16.93 -14.76 -2.30
N CYS A 13 -17.75 -14.43 -3.30
CA CYS A 13 -17.67 -13.15 -4.01
C CYS A 13 -17.94 -11.97 -3.07
N ASN A 14 -18.93 -12.07 -2.18
CA ASN A 14 -19.23 -11.02 -1.20
C ASN A 14 -18.11 -10.84 -0.15
N ALA A 15 -17.50 -11.92 0.33
CA ALA A 15 -16.40 -11.84 1.31
C ALA A 15 -15.13 -11.19 0.73
N GLN A 16 -14.81 -11.44 -0.55
CA GLN A 16 -13.70 -10.76 -1.21
C GLN A 16 -13.99 -9.27 -1.39
N ASN A 17 -15.22 -8.90 -1.73
CA ASN A 17 -15.61 -7.50 -1.94
C ASN A 17 -15.58 -6.68 -0.63
N THR A 18 -15.98 -7.26 0.50
CA THR A 18 -15.94 -6.58 1.81
C THR A 18 -14.51 -6.36 2.30
N SER A 19 -13.62 -7.34 2.14
CA SER A 19 -12.21 -7.21 2.52
C SER A 19 -11.48 -6.13 1.72
N GLN A 20 -11.70 -6.09 0.40
CA GLN A 20 -11.09 -5.09 -0.48
C GLN A 20 -11.58 -3.67 -0.16
N THR A 21 -12.89 -3.51 0.06
CA THR A 21 -13.49 -2.23 0.46
C THR A 21 -12.89 -1.73 1.78
N GLY A 22 -12.68 -2.62 2.75
CA GLY A 22 -12.06 -2.28 4.03
C GLY A 22 -10.62 -1.78 3.89
N PHE A 23 -9.82 -2.41 3.02
CA PHE A 23 -8.44 -1.98 2.77
C PHE A 23 -8.35 -0.64 2.02
N ASP A 24 -9.31 -0.35 1.15
CA ASP A 24 -9.32 0.93 0.42
C ASP A 24 -9.62 2.10 1.36
N GLU A 25 -10.55 1.94 2.31
CA GLU A 25 -10.82 2.96 3.33
C GLU A 25 -9.65 3.13 4.31
N LYS A 26 -9.00 2.04 4.73
CA LYS A 26 -7.77 2.11 5.54
C LYS A 26 -6.66 2.87 4.80
N ARG A 27 -6.47 2.62 3.50
CA ARG A 27 -5.47 3.32 2.67
C ARG A 27 -5.77 4.82 2.57
N LYS A 28 -7.02 5.19 2.26
CA LYS A 28 -7.44 6.60 2.21
C LYS A 28 -7.21 7.30 3.55
N THR A 29 -7.51 6.62 4.65
CA THR A 29 -7.31 7.12 6.01
C THR A 29 -5.83 7.33 6.31
N MET A 30 -4.98 6.37 5.94
CA MET A 30 -3.51 6.48 6.06
C MET A 30 -2.99 7.69 5.27
N VAL A 31 -3.39 7.86 4.01
CA VAL A 31 -2.96 9.03 3.20
C VAL A 31 -3.43 10.35 3.82
N ARG A 32 -4.69 10.44 4.23
CA ARG A 32 -5.24 11.68 4.82
C ARG A 32 -4.61 12.02 6.17
N ASN A 33 -4.64 11.07 7.10
CA ASN A 33 -4.39 11.33 8.52
C ASN A 33 -2.93 11.16 8.91
N GLN A 34 -2.17 10.32 8.18
CA GLN A 34 -0.77 10.06 8.50
C GLN A 34 0.18 10.78 7.56
N ILE A 35 -0.17 10.97 6.28
CA ILE A 35 0.72 11.60 5.28
C ILE A 35 0.40 13.09 5.10
N GLN A 36 -0.80 13.42 4.62
CA GLN A 36 -1.18 14.81 4.34
C GLN A 36 -1.20 15.68 5.59
N TRP A 37 -1.72 15.14 6.70
CA TRP A 37 -1.73 15.83 8.00
C TRP A 37 -0.33 16.29 8.47
N ARG A 38 0.72 15.59 8.01
CA ARG A 38 2.12 15.89 8.36
C ARG A 38 2.84 16.73 7.29
N GLY A 39 2.10 17.34 6.36
CA GLY A 39 2.60 18.38 5.46
C GLY A 39 2.95 17.92 4.03
N ILE A 40 2.88 16.62 3.73
CA ILE A 40 3.14 16.11 2.36
C ILE A 40 1.90 16.36 1.51
N ASN A 41 1.99 17.34 0.60
CA ASN A 41 0.88 17.78 -0.25
C ASN A 41 1.12 17.54 -1.75
N ASN A 42 2.23 16.91 -2.11
CA ASN A 42 2.55 16.61 -3.50
C ASN A 42 1.54 15.62 -4.09
N ARG A 43 0.77 16.09 -5.08
CA ARG A 43 -0.33 15.32 -5.68
C ARG A 43 0.13 13.99 -6.26
N GLN A 44 1.29 13.93 -6.92
CA GLN A 44 1.78 12.69 -7.54
C GLN A 44 2.12 11.63 -6.48
N VAL A 45 2.77 12.04 -5.38
CA VAL A 45 3.09 11.17 -4.26
C VAL A 45 1.81 10.64 -3.60
N LEU A 46 0.83 11.51 -3.34
CA LEU A 46 -0.43 11.12 -2.73
C LEU A 46 -1.24 10.16 -3.61
N GLU A 47 -1.27 10.40 -4.93
CA GLU A 47 -1.90 9.52 -5.91
C GLU A 47 -1.22 8.16 -5.97
N ALA A 48 0.12 8.10 -5.98
CA ALA A 48 0.87 6.85 -5.92
C ALA A 48 0.57 6.07 -4.63
N MET A 49 0.60 6.73 -3.47
CA MET A 49 0.29 6.10 -2.18
C MET A 49 -1.16 5.60 -2.08
N LEU A 50 -2.12 6.25 -2.77
CA LEU A 50 -3.50 5.77 -2.90
C LEU A 50 -3.64 4.60 -3.89
N LYS A 51 -2.81 4.55 -4.93
CA LYS A 51 -2.91 3.53 -5.97
C LYS A 51 -2.28 2.20 -5.54
N VAL A 52 -1.12 2.23 -4.88
CA VAL A 52 -0.39 1.01 -4.52
C VAL A 52 -1.00 0.33 -3.29
N PRO A 53 -1.51 -0.91 -3.40
CA PRO A 53 -2.15 -1.62 -2.29
C PRO A 53 -1.11 -2.22 -1.34
N ARG A 54 -0.67 -1.44 -0.34
CA ARG A 54 0.38 -1.82 0.63
C ARG A 54 0.18 -3.21 1.27
N HIS A 55 -1.06 -3.61 1.57
CA HIS A 55 -1.38 -4.92 2.15
C HIS A 55 -0.94 -6.12 1.28
N LYS A 56 -0.71 -5.95 -0.03
CA LYS A 56 -0.15 -7.00 -0.90
C LYS A 56 1.36 -7.21 -0.75
N PHE A 57 2.03 -6.33 -0.01
CA PHE A 57 3.47 -6.32 0.23
C PHE A 57 3.81 -6.65 1.69
N VAL A 58 2.83 -7.14 2.45
CA VAL A 58 2.91 -7.43 3.88
C VAL A 58 2.56 -8.92 4.07
N PRO A 59 3.29 -9.67 4.90
CA PRO A 59 2.92 -11.05 5.23
C PRO A 59 1.51 -11.14 5.85
N ASP A 60 0.79 -12.23 5.59
CA ASP A 60 -0.62 -12.41 6.01
C ASP A 60 -0.85 -12.15 7.51
N MET A 61 0.09 -12.56 8.37
CA MET A 61 0.02 -12.36 9.82
C MET A 61 0.03 -10.88 10.26
N TYR A 62 0.46 -9.97 9.39
CA TYR A 62 0.52 -8.53 9.66
C TYR A 62 -0.47 -7.72 8.80
N ILE A 63 -1.32 -8.38 8.01
CA ILE A 63 -2.18 -7.71 7.01
C ILE A 63 -3.14 -6.69 7.63
N GLU A 64 -3.60 -6.92 8.87
CA GLU A 64 -4.51 -6.01 9.57
C GLU A 64 -3.86 -4.65 9.88
N TYR A 65 -2.55 -4.66 10.10
CA TYR A 65 -1.69 -3.52 10.42
C TYR A 65 -1.09 -2.85 9.18
N ALA A 66 -1.38 -3.33 7.97
CA ALA A 66 -0.72 -2.92 6.74
C ALA A 66 -0.72 -1.40 6.46
N TYR A 67 -1.66 -0.65 7.06
CA TYR A 67 -1.82 0.79 6.87
C TYR A 67 -1.62 1.62 8.15
N GLU A 68 -1.03 1.02 9.19
CA GLU A 68 -0.57 1.76 10.36
C GLU A 68 0.79 2.42 10.05
N ASP A 69 1.07 3.57 10.69
CA ASP A 69 2.34 4.29 10.49
C ASP A 69 3.50 3.65 11.27
N THR A 70 3.77 2.37 10.99
CA THR A 70 4.78 1.56 11.69
C THR A 70 5.49 0.63 10.69
N PRO A 71 6.78 0.32 10.87
CA PRO A 71 7.43 -0.74 10.12
C PRO A 71 6.84 -2.11 10.48
N LEU A 72 6.73 -3.00 9.50
CA LEU A 72 6.27 -4.38 9.72
C LEU A 72 7.34 -5.38 9.27
N PRO A 73 7.56 -6.49 10.00
CA PRO A 73 8.48 -7.54 9.56
C PRO A 73 8.03 -8.18 8.25
N ILE A 74 8.99 -8.47 7.36
CA ILE A 74 8.73 -9.12 6.06
C ILE A 74 9.52 -10.43 5.85
N GLY A 75 10.20 -10.92 6.90
CA GLY A 75 11.11 -12.06 6.82
C GLY A 75 12.58 -11.62 6.78
N ASP A 76 13.50 -12.57 6.99
CA ASP A 76 14.96 -12.39 6.86
C ASP A 76 15.55 -11.19 7.63
N GLY A 77 14.96 -10.87 8.79
CA GLY A 77 15.36 -9.73 9.62
C GLY A 77 15.06 -8.36 9.00
N GLN A 78 14.27 -8.31 7.91
CA GLN A 78 13.92 -7.09 7.19
C GLN A 78 12.53 -6.58 7.60
N THR A 79 12.28 -5.30 7.29
CA THR A 79 10.99 -4.66 7.49
C THR A 79 10.54 -3.91 6.25
N ILE A 80 9.22 -3.87 5.99
CA ILE A 80 8.63 -2.86 5.12
C ILE A 80 8.53 -1.54 5.91
N SER A 81 9.14 -0.47 5.39
CA SER A 81 9.17 0.86 6.01
C SER A 81 7.78 1.41 6.28
N GLN A 82 7.59 2.20 7.33
CA GLN A 82 6.31 2.85 7.63
C GLN A 82 5.80 3.73 6.46
N PRO A 83 4.47 3.81 6.23
CA PRO A 83 3.87 4.61 5.16
C PRO A 83 4.34 6.06 5.07
N TYR A 84 4.47 6.76 6.21
CA TYR A 84 4.92 8.16 6.18
C TYR A 84 6.34 8.30 5.63
N ILE A 85 7.27 7.42 6.01
CA ILE A 85 8.66 7.48 5.57
C ILE A 85 8.76 7.19 4.06
N VAL A 86 7.98 6.25 3.54
CA VAL A 86 7.88 6.00 2.10
C VAL A 86 7.41 7.26 1.36
N ALA A 87 6.35 7.91 1.84
CA ALA A 87 5.84 9.13 1.23
C ALA A 87 6.85 10.29 1.33
N PHE A 88 7.48 10.47 2.49
CA PHE A 88 8.47 11.52 2.74
C PHE A 88 9.69 11.36 1.83
N MET A 89 10.29 10.17 1.77
CA MET A 89 11.41 9.88 0.87
C MET A 89 11.04 10.16 -0.59
N THR A 90 9.85 9.75 -1.00
CA THR A 90 9.38 9.94 -2.37
C THR A 90 9.14 11.42 -2.70
N ASP A 91 8.59 12.19 -1.76
CA ASP A 91 8.35 13.63 -1.94
C ASP A 91 9.66 14.43 -2.05
N GLU A 92 10.66 14.09 -1.24
CA GLU A 92 11.98 14.74 -1.26
C GLU A 92 12.76 14.50 -2.56
N LEU A 93 12.50 13.38 -3.25
CA LEU A 93 13.14 13.08 -4.54
C LEU A 93 12.68 14.00 -5.68
N LYS A 94 11.49 14.64 -5.56
CA LYS A 94 10.93 15.56 -6.56
C LYS A 94 10.93 14.98 -7.98
N LEU A 95 10.53 13.71 -8.08
CA LEU A 95 10.59 12.92 -9.31
C LEU A 95 9.66 13.46 -10.40
N ASN A 96 10.10 13.26 -11.65
CA ASN A 96 9.33 13.48 -12.85
C ASN A 96 9.08 12.15 -13.58
N PRO A 97 8.02 12.06 -14.42
CA PRO A 97 7.70 10.83 -15.14
C PRO A 97 8.76 10.28 -16.11
N SER A 98 9.80 11.06 -16.41
CA SER A 98 10.90 10.63 -17.28
C SER A 98 12.14 10.19 -16.51
N ASP A 99 12.12 10.30 -15.19
CA ASP A 99 13.30 10.01 -14.36
C ASP A 99 13.58 8.51 -14.32
N LYS A 100 14.86 8.17 -14.15
CA LYS A 100 15.31 6.79 -13.94
C LYS A 100 15.83 6.68 -12.52
N VAL A 101 15.18 5.85 -11.73
CA VAL A 101 15.47 5.70 -10.29
C VAL A 101 16.18 4.38 -10.03
N LEU A 102 17.22 4.43 -9.20
CA LEU A 102 17.83 3.27 -8.57
C LEU A 102 17.43 3.24 -7.10
N GLU A 103 16.61 2.25 -6.73
CA GLU A 103 16.35 1.92 -5.33
C GLU A 103 17.35 0.83 -4.88
N ILE A 104 18.04 1.05 -3.77
CA ILE A 104 18.90 0.03 -3.15
C ILE A 104 18.21 -0.48 -1.89
N GLY A 105 17.93 -1.77 -1.86
CA GLY A 105 17.22 -2.42 -0.74
C GLY A 105 15.74 -2.61 -1.02
N THR A 106 15.39 -3.44 -2.01
CA THR A 106 14.00 -3.67 -2.44
C THR A 106 13.08 -4.16 -1.33
N GLY A 107 13.58 -4.99 -0.40
CA GLY A 107 12.76 -5.54 0.68
C GLY A 107 11.50 -6.21 0.13
N SER A 108 10.32 -5.71 0.52
CA SER A 108 9.05 -6.24 0.00
C SER A 108 8.71 -5.76 -1.41
N GLY A 109 9.39 -4.74 -1.94
CA GLY A 109 9.09 -4.10 -3.23
C GLY A 109 8.04 -3.00 -3.17
N TYR A 110 7.53 -2.64 -1.98
CA TYR A 110 6.50 -1.61 -1.85
C TYR A 110 6.97 -0.21 -2.29
N GLN A 111 8.17 0.21 -1.88
CA GLN A 111 8.73 1.51 -2.28
C GLN A 111 8.98 1.55 -3.79
N ALA A 112 9.57 0.50 -4.36
CA ALA A 112 9.71 0.35 -5.82
C ALA A 112 8.36 0.47 -6.56
N ALA A 113 7.30 -0.16 -6.06
CA ALA A 113 5.96 -0.04 -6.65
C ALA A 113 5.39 1.39 -6.55
N VAL A 114 5.64 2.11 -5.46
CA VAL A 114 5.25 3.53 -5.32
C VAL A 114 6.02 4.41 -6.30
N LEU A 115 7.32 4.18 -6.49
CA LEU A 115 8.15 4.92 -7.45
C LEU A 115 7.67 4.70 -8.89
N ALA A 116 7.32 3.46 -9.24
CA ALA A 116 6.84 3.09 -10.58
C ALA A 116 5.47 3.72 -10.94
N GLU A 117 4.74 4.26 -9.97
CA GLU A 117 3.51 5.02 -10.24
C GLU A 117 3.79 6.50 -10.57
N ILE A 118 5.04 6.96 -10.43
CA ILE A 118 5.45 8.34 -10.67
C ILE A 118 6.34 8.44 -11.92
N CYS A 119 7.33 7.54 -12.06
CA CYS A 119 8.33 7.52 -13.13
C CYS A 119 8.53 6.14 -13.77
#